data_AF-A0A8D3BZZ7-F1
#
_entry.id   AF-A0A8D3BZZ7-F1
#
_cell.length_a   1.000
_cell.length_b   1.000
_cell.length_c   1.000
_cell.angle_alpha   90.00
_cell.angle_beta   90.00
_cell.angle_gamma   90.00
#
_symmetry.space_group_name_H-M   'P 1'
#
loop_
_entity.id
_entity.type
_entity.pdbx_description
1 polymer ?
#
loop_
_entity_poly.entity_id
_entity_poly.type
_entity_poly.pdbx_seq_one_letter_code
_entity_poly.pdbx_strand_id
1 'polypeptide(L)'
;LNHGAKTIKNTVSVNLELTAEEWKKKYEKEKDKNRSLNVTVQKLENELKRWRKGESVPVEEQLSDRNKKKSSSSETTAAADDDVAPPPVPLSGEEKTQYETLITDLYQQLDDKDDEINQHSQTAEELKQQLVDQDELLASSRQDCERQQEELSRLHRDNDSAKEEVKEVLQALEELAVNYDHKSQEVEEKSRCNGQLNEELAHKTVSLLHREFSSLQDVSSHQKKRSSEILSLLLRDLSDVGGVLGTSDLRATGAAMEDDFTTARLYVSKMKSEVKSLVSRSKQLEVDLMESSRRTEASETQLNGLQLLVSQLRAKISSLSDDLQTVERKKRQLEESQDALMEEVAKLQAQDKVHEGTVMDKEKEHMSRLKDAVEMKRTLEEQMENHREVHQKHLSRLRDEIEQKHRDVDQLKDVNRALQLENTKIQSDFDKLKAEDEKKEQKLHKLFLKEKRDQATDELKGLEETVAKELQMLNNLRKLFIQDVGSRVQNSSESDGGEAGGSLAQRQRIVFLENNLEQLSKVHKQLVRDNADLRCELPKLEKRLRATAERVRSLEAALRDAKESAARDRKRYQQEVDRIKEAVRSQNVSRRGHSAQIGEDSELDRLIIHIYYDANII
;
A
#
# COMPACT_ATOMS: atom_id res chain seq x y z
N LEU A 1 -77.23 39.95 9.47
CA LEU A 1 -76.10 39.76 10.43
C LEU A 1 -74.99 40.70 10.01
N ASN A 2 -74.91 41.87 10.65
CA ASN A 2 -73.85 42.85 10.42
C ASN A 2 -72.50 42.26 10.89
N HIS A 3 -71.66 41.85 9.96
CA HIS A 3 -70.23 41.67 10.22
C HIS A 3 -69.50 42.88 9.67
N GLY A 4 -69.37 43.89 10.53
CA GLY A 4 -68.59 45.10 10.25
C GLY A 4 -67.13 44.72 9.99
N ALA A 5 -66.66 45.00 8.78
CA ALA A 5 -65.26 44.91 8.42
C ALA A 5 -64.45 45.93 9.24
N LYS A 6 -63.39 45.46 9.91
CA LYS A 6 -62.47 46.31 10.66
C LYS A 6 -61.58 47.06 9.67
N THR A 7 -61.84 48.34 9.45
CA THR A 7 -60.92 49.24 8.72
C THR A 7 -59.62 49.39 9.52
N ILE A 8 -58.53 48.75 9.06
CA ILE A 8 -57.19 48.98 9.59
C ILE A 8 -56.66 50.27 8.94
N LYS A 9 -56.67 51.38 9.67
CA LYS A 9 -56.01 52.62 9.24
C LYS A 9 -54.50 52.44 9.33
N ASN A 10 -53.87 52.16 8.20
CA ASN A 10 -52.42 52.14 8.11
C ASN A 10 -51.89 53.57 8.29
N THR A 11 -51.31 53.85 9.46
CA THR A 11 -50.70 55.15 9.75
C THR A 11 -49.20 55.00 9.52
N VAL A 12 -48.73 55.43 8.35
CA VAL A 12 -47.29 55.46 8.05
C VAL A 12 -46.65 56.51 8.95
N SER A 13 -45.99 56.06 10.03
CA SER A 13 -45.12 56.91 10.83
C SER A 13 -43.70 56.82 10.28
N VAL A 14 -43.14 57.96 9.89
CA VAL A 14 -41.72 58.12 9.53
C VAL A 14 -40.85 57.44 10.59
N ASN A 15 -39.88 56.63 10.16
CA ASN A 15 -38.93 55.93 11.04
C ASN A 15 -38.23 56.93 11.96
N LEU A 16 -38.72 57.03 13.19
CA LEU A 16 -38.10 57.79 14.28
C LEU A 16 -37.01 56.91 14.88
N GLU A 17 -35.74 57.30 14.70
CA GLU A 17 -34.61 56.72 15.41
C GLU A 17 -34.73 57.06 16.90
N LEU A 18 -35.37 56.17 17.65
CA LEU A 18 -35.52 56.27 19.10
C LEU A 18 -34.32 55.61 19.78
N THR A 19 -33.80 56.24 20.81
CA THR A 19 -32.75 55.64 21.64
C THR A 19 -33.28 54.42 22.40
N ALA A 20 -32.38 53.51 22.83
CA ALA A 20 -32.76 52.28 23.52
C ALA A 20 -33.62 52.52 24.78
N GLU A 21 -33.40 53.64 25.49
CA GLU A 21 -34.20 54.03 26.65
C GLU A 21 -35.63 54.46 26.28
N GLU A 22 -35.79 55.15 25.14
CA GLU A 22 -37.10 55.57 24.63
C GLU A 22 -37.91 54.38 24.11
N TRP A 23 -37.24 53.41 23.47
CA TRP A 23 -37.84 52.12 23.09
C TRP A 23 -38.30 51.34 24.32
N LYS A 24 -37.47 51.24 25.35
CA LYS A 24 -37.84 50.57 26.60
C LYS A 24 -39.05 51.21 27.27
N LYS A 25 -39.12 52.55 27.28
CA LYS A 25 -40.25 53.30 27.85
C LYS A 25 -41.53 53.16 27.02
N LYS A 26 -41.43 53.11 25.69
CA LYS A 26 -42.58 52.83 24.80
C LYS A 26 -43.05 51.38 24.97
N TYR A 27 -42.14 50.42 25.03
CA TYR A 27 -42.46 49.02 25.23
C TYR A 27 -43.17 48.79 26.58
N GLU A 28 -42.66 49.34 27.69
CA GLU A 28 -43.33 49.17 28.99
C GLU A 28 -44.71 49.84 29.01
N LYS A 29 -44.86 51.03 28.40
CA LYS A 29 -46.19 51.66 28.25
C LYS A 29 -47.15 50.79 27.43
N GLU A 30 -46.69 50.20 26.34
CA GLU A 30 -47.54 49.39 25.47
C GLU A 30 -47.86 48.04 26.11
N LYS A 31 -46.91 47.45 26.85
CA LYS A 31 -47.09 46.25 27.66
C LYS A 31 -48.12 46.47 28.77
N ASP A 32 -48.12 47.61 29.45
CA ASP A 32 -49.13 47.92 30.47
C ASP A 32 -50.52 48.18 29.87
N LYS A 33 -50.60 48.84 28.71
CA LYS A 33 -51.86 48.94 27.96
C LYS A 33 -52.37 47.57 27.55
N ASN A 34 -51.50 46.69 27.06
CA ASN A 34 -51.87 45.35 26.61
C ASN A 34 -52.34 44.48 27.79
N ARG A 35 -51.70 44.61 28.96
CA ARG A 35 -52.21 44.01 30.21
C ARG A 35 -53.61 44.51 30.56
N SER A 36 -53.87 45.82 30.50
CA SER A 36 -55.19 46.38 30.76
C SER A 36 -56.25 45.91 29.76
N LEU A 37 -55.89 45.81 28.48
CA LEU A 37 -56.77 45.29 27.43
C LEU A 37 -57.08 43.81 27.65
N ASN A 38 -56.10 42.98 28.00
CA ASN A 38 -56.32 41.57 28.34
C ASN A 38 -57.28 41.39 29.52
N VAL A 39 -57.15 42.18 30.58
CA VAL A 39 -58.10 42.15 31.71
C VAL A 39 -59.52 42.52 31.26
N THR A 40 -59.64 43.47 30.33
CA THR A 40 -60.94 43.90 29.79
C THR A 40 -61.55 42.82 28.89
N VAL A 41 -60.74 42.21 28.01
CA VAL A 41 -61.14 41.08 27.17
C VAL A 41 -61.60 39.90 28.02
N GLN A 42 -60.86 39.56 29.09
CA GLN A 42 -61.23 38.46 29.98
C GLN A 42 -62.57 38.71 30.70
N LYS A 43 -62.86 39.96 31.09
CA LYS A 43 -64.17 40.33 31.64
C LYS A 43 -65.28 40.19 30.61
N LEU A 44 -65.06 40.66 29.38
CA LEU A 44 -66.01 40.52 28.27
C LEU A 44 -66.23 39.05 27.88
N GLU A 45 -65.20 38.21 27.90
CA GLU A 45 -65.33 36.77 27.67
C GLU A 45 -66.13 36.06 28.76
N ASN A 46 -65.95 36.46 30.02
CA ASN A 46 -66.73 35.92 31.14
C ASN A 46 -68.19 36.35 31.06
N GLU A 47 -68.44 37.59 30.68
CA GLU A 47 -69.78 38.08 30.37
C GLU A 47 -70.40 37.26 29.24
N LEU A 48 -69.72 37.14 28.10
CA LEU A 48 -70.20 36.38 26.93
C LEU A 48 -70.47 34.90 27.27
N LYS A 49 -69.68 34.29 28.16
CA LYS A 49 -69.94 32.95 28.71
C LYS A 49 -71.22 32.88 29.54
N ARG A 50 -71.55 33.90 30.36
CA ARG A 50 -72.82 33.98 31.12
C ARG A 50 -74.01 34.13 30.19
N TRP A 51 -73.91 35.00 29.18
CA TRP A 51 -74.93 35.17 28.15
C TRP A 51 -75.20 33.87 27.37
N ARG A 52 -74.15 33.13 26.99
CA ARG A 52 -74.28 31.82 26.32
C ARG A 52 -74.89 30.73 27.21
N LYS A 53 -74.83 30.87 28.53
CA LYS A 53 -75.48 29.98 29.50
C LYS A 53 -76.94 30.34 29.78
N GLY A 54 -77.45 31.41 29.15
CA GLY A 54 -78.85 31.86 29.29
C GLY A 54 -79.11 32.76 30.51
N GLU A 55 -78.07 33.21 31.22
CA GLU A 55 -78.20 34.18 32.31
C GLU A 55 -78.17 35.62 31.77
N SER A 56 -79.09 36.49 32.20
CA SER A 56 -79.06 37.92 31.89
C SER A 56 -78.14 38.67 32.88
N VAL A 57 -77.11 39.34 32.38
CA VAL A 57 -76.21 40.17 33.21
C VAL A 57 -76.87 41.55 33.44
N PRO A 58 -77.06 42.00 34.69
CA PRO A 58 -77.65 43.31 35.01
C PRO A 58 -76.86 44.48 34.41
N VAL A 59 -77.54 45.54 33.98
CA VAL A 59 -76.96 46.70 33.24
C VAL A 59 -75.83 47.41 34.02
N GLU A 60 -75.81 47.29 35.35
CA GLU A 60 -74.77 47.85 36.23
C GLU A 60 -73.45 47.06 36.19
N GLU A 61 -73.47 45.79 35.79
CA GLU A 61 -72.28 44.93 35.63
C GLU A 61 -71.79 44.83 34.18
N GLN A 62 -72.55 45.36 33.21
CA GLN A 62 -72.19 45.34 31.79
C GLN A 62 -71.11 46.39 31.49
N LEU A 63 -70.01 45.96 30.87
CA LEU A 63 -68.96 46.88 30.40
C LEU A 63 -69.44 47.61 29.15
N SER A 64 -70.16 48.72 29.35
CA SER A 64 -70.64 49.57 28.24
C SER A 64 -69.54 50.47 27.66
N ASP A 65 -69.53 50.61 26.34
CA ASP A 65 -68.60 51.39 25.49
C ASP A 65 -68.68 52.93 25.69
N ARG A 66 -69.24 53.41 26.81
CA ARG A 66 -69.64 54.81 27.00
C ARG A 66 -68.49 55.77 27.38
N ASN A 67 -67.26 55.29 27.51
CA ASN A 67 -66.12 56.12 27.95
C ASN A 67 -65.14 56.56 26.85
N LYS A 68 -65.50 56.46 25.56
CA LYS A 68 -64.57 56.83 24.45
C LYS A 68 -65.10 57.80 23.38
N LYS A 69 -66.16 58.56 23.67
CA LYS A 69 -66.59 59.70 22.82
C LYS A 69 -66.86 60.95 23.67
N LYS A 70 -65.84 61.80 23.83
CA LYS A 70 -65.96 63.23 24.18
C LYS A 70 -65.26 64.03 23.08
N SER A 71 -66.01 64.34 22.01
CA SER A 71 -65.97 65.62 21.29
C SER A 71 -66.90 65.54 20.07
N SER A 72 -67.73 66.58 19.94
CA SER A 72 -68.68 66.89 18.87
C SER A 72 -69.79 65.87 18.55
N SER A 73 -70.91 65.98 19.27
CA SER A 73 -72.23 65.68 18.73
C SER A 73 -72.97 67.00 18.47
N SER A 74 -73.25 67.28 17.19
CA SER A 74 -74.45 68.03 16.82
C SER A 74 -75.63 67.08 17.00
N GLU A 75 -76.73 67.62 17.52
CA GLU A 75 -77.93 66.91 17.94
C GLU A 75 -78.62 66.16 16.81
N THR A 76 -79.12 64.96 17.10
CA THR A 76 -80.52 64.58 16.86
C THR A 76 -80.82 63.26 17.56
N THR A 77 -81.76 63.34 18.51
CA THR A 77 -82.41 62.25 19.22
C THR A 77 -83.50 61.63 18.35
N ALA A 78 -83.63 60.30 18.38
CA ALA A 78 -84.85 59.61 18.00
C ALA A 78 -85.17 58.55 19.06
N ALA A 79 -86.18 58.84 19.89
CA ALA A 79 -86.99 57.82 20.54
C ALA A 79 -88.36 57.88 19.87
N ALA A 80 -88.85 56.70 19.50
CA ALA A 80 -90.13 56.47 18.87
C ALA A 80 -91.26 56.73 19.87
N ASP A 81 -92.32 57.37 19.39
CA ASP A 81 -93.68 57.17 19.89
C ASP A 81 -94.63 57.01 18.71
N ASP A 82 -95.57 56.12 18.94
CA ASP A 82 -96.59 55.54 18.07
C ASP A 82 -97.77 56.52 17.91
N ASP A 83 -98.04 57.03 16.70
CA ASP A 83 -99.35 57.61 16.36
C ASP A 83 -99.59 57.69 14.84
N VAL A 84 -100.73 57.12 14.43
CA VAL A 84 -101.55 57.33 13.23
C VAL A 84 -100.88 57.94 11.98
N ALA A 85 -100.79 57.12 10.92
CA ALA A 85 -100.42 57.53 9.57
C ALA A 85 -101.35 58.61 8.97
N PRO A 86 -100.81 59.78 8.54
CA PRO A 86 -101.52 60.72 7.68
C PRO A 86 -101.40 60.30 6.19
N PRO A 87 -102.29 60.79 5.31
CA PRO A 87 -102.34 60.39 3.90
C PRO A 87 -101.06 60.80 3.15
N PRO A 88 -100.71 60.12 2.04
CA PRO A 88 -99.46 60.36 1.33
C PRO A 88 -99.51 61.75 0.71
N VAL A 89 -98.76 62.68 1.31
CA VAL A 89 -98.44 63.96 0.67
C VAL A 89 -97.64 63.61 -0.58
N PRO A 90 -98.01 64.10 -1.78
CA PRO A 90 -97.21 63.90 -2.97
C PRO A 90 -95.86 64.55 -2.71
N LEU A 91 -94.80 63.75 -2.54
CA LEU A 91 -93.43 64.24 -2.56
C LEU A 91 -93.28 65.08 -3.82
N SER A 92 -92.80 66.31 -3.67
CA SER A 92 -92.48 67.15 -4.83
C SER A 92 -91.53 66.35 -5.72
N GLY A 93 -91.65 66.49 -7.05
CA GLY A 93 -90.76 65.79 -7.99
C GLY A 93 -89.27 65.96 -7.67
N GLU A 94 -88.90 67.04 -6.99
CA GLU A 94 -87.55 67.32 -6.50
C GLU A 94 -87.10 66.39 -5.36
N GLU A 95 -87.96 66.05 -4.38
CA GLU A 95 -87.60 65.18 -3.26
C GLU A 95 -87.43 63.73 -3.73
N LYS A 96 -88.29 63.27 -4.65
CA LYS A 96 -88.16 61.94 -5.25
C LYS A 96 -86.86 61.79 -6.03
N THR A 97 -86.49 62.82 -6.82
CA THR A 97 -85.20 62.83 -7.53
C THR A 97 -84.02 62.83 -6.56
N GLN A 98 -84.09 63.53 -5.43
CA GLN A 98 -83.05 63.49 -4.40
C GLN A 98 -82.88 62.11 -3.77
N TYR A 99 -83.99 61.41 -3.47
CA TYR A 99 -83.92 60.03 -2.97
C TYR A 99 -83.40 59.03 -4.02
N GLU A 100 -83.79 59.16 -5.29
CA GLU A 100 -83.25 58.33 -6.38
C GLU A 100 -81.75 58.57 -6.59
N THR A 101 -81.31 59.82 -6.47
CA THR A 101 -79.88 60.19 -6.53
C THR A 101 -79.11 59.58 -5.36
N LEU A 102 -79.65 59.66 -4.13
CA LEU A 102 -79.03 59.08 -2.93
C LEU A 102 -78.95 57.55 -3.00
N ILE A 103 -79.97 56.88 -3.54
CA ILE A 103 -79.96 55.43 -3.73
C ILE A 103 -78.88 55.03 -4.74
N THR A 104 -78.77 55.78 -5.85
CA THR A 104 -77.73 55.54 -6.87
C THR A 104 -76.33 55.74 -6.29
N ASP A 105 -76.14 56.77 -5.48
CA ASP A 105 -74.87 57.06 -4.80
C ASP A 105 -74.51 55.96 -3.77
N LEU A 106 -75.50 55.41 -3.06
CA LEU A 106 -75.30 54.27 -2.15
C LEU A 106 -74.93 52.98 -2.89
N TYR A 107 -75.52 52.71 -4.07
CA TYR A 107 -75.12 51.57 -4.89
C TYR A 107 -73.70 51.74 -5.43
N GLN A 108 -73.35 52.94 -5.90
CA GLN A 108 -71.98 53.23 -6.33
C GLN A 108 -70.97 53.05 -5.18
N GLN A 109 -71.30 53.52 -3.97
CA GLN A 109 -70.45 53.31 -2.79
C GLN A 109 -70.30 51.82 -2.42
N LEU A 110 -71.31 51.00 -2.68
CA LEU A 110 -71.23 49.55 -2.43
C LEU A 110 -70.31 48.89 -3.46
N ASP A 111 -70.46 49.22 -4.74
CA ASP A 111 -69.60 48.74 -5.83
C ASP A 111 -68.14 49.14 -5.58
N ASP A 112 -67.88 50.40 -5.22
CA ASP A 112 -66.53 50.90 -4.86
C ASP A 112 -65.93 50.11 -3.67
N LYS A 113 -66.76 49.76 -2.68
CA LYS A 113 -66.33 48.98 -1.51
C LYS A 113 -66.06 47.52 -1.87
N ASP A 114 -66.84 46.92 -2.76
CA ASP A 114 -66.60 45.57 -3.26
C ASP A 114 -65.31 45.51 -4.09
N ASP A 115 -65.02 46.53 -4.90
CA ASP A 115 -63.75 46.67 -5.61
C ASP A 115 -62.56 46.82 -4.65
N GLU A 116 -62.68 47.66 -3.60
CA GLU A 116 -61.67 47.76 -2.53
C GLU A 116 -61.44 46.41 -1.83
N ILE A 117 -62.51 45.66 -1.52
CA ILE A 117 -62.42 44.33 -0.88
C ILE A 117 -61.72 43.34 -1.82
N ASN A 118 -62.03 43.36 -3.11
CA ASN A 118 -61.37 42.52 -4.10
C ASN A 118 -59.89 42.85 -4.21
N GLN A 119 -59.53 44.13 -4.25
CA GLN A 119 -58.13 44.57 -4.30
C GLN A 119 -57.37 44.18 -3.01
N HIS A 120 -58.00 44.32 -1.84
CA HIS A 120 -57.42 43.84 -0.58
C HIS A 120 -57.28 42.33 -0.52
N SER A 121 -58.21 41.57 -1.11
CA SER A 121 -58.14 40.11 -1.15
C SER A 121 -57.02 39.64 -2.08
N GLN A 122 -56.85 40.28 -3.24
CA GLN A 122 -55.75 40.00 -4.16
C GLN A 122 -54.39 40.30 -3.51
N THR A 123 -54.22 41.48 -2.93
CA THR A 123 -52.97 41.85 -2.25
C THR A 123 -52.66 40.95 -1.04
N ALA A 124 -53.67 40.49 -0.30
CA ALA A 124 -53.48 39.53 0.78
C ALA A 124 -53.00 38.15 0.29
N GLU A 125 -53.51 37.69 -0.87
CA GLU A 125 -53.09 36.42 -1.46
C GLU A 125 -51.67 36.51 -2.04
N GLU A 126 -51.31 37.64 -2.67
CA GLU A 126 -49.93 37.92 -3.10
C GLU A 126 -48.95 37.90 -1.91
N LEU A 127 -49.30 38.56 -0.79
CA LEU A 127 -48.46 38.57 0.41
C LEU A 127 -48.33 37.18 1.05
N LYS A 128 -49.38 36.34 1.00
CA LYS A 128 -49.28 34.95 1.44
C LYS A 128 -48.34 34.15 0.55
N GLN A 129 -48.43 34.31 -0.77
CA GLN A 129 -47.54 33.63 -1.69
C GLN A 129 -46.09 34.03 -1.43
N GLN A 130 -45.82 35.33 -1.23
CA GLN A 130 -44.48 35.81 -0.85
C GLN A 130 -43.97 35.20 0.47
N LEU A 131 -44.84 35.00 1.47
CA LEU A 131 -44.47 34.33 2.71
C LEU A 131 -44.11 32.86 2.48
N VAL A 132 -44.89 32.15 1.66
CA VAL A 132 -44.62 30.74 1.31
C VAL A 132 -43.29 30.63 0.56
N ASP A 133 -43.06 31.48 -0.43
CA ASP A 133 -41.82 31.49 -1.21
C ASP A 133 -40.59 31.78 -0.31
N GLN A 134 -40.74 32.67 0.67
CA GLN A 134 -39.69 32.93 1.67
C GLN A 134 -39.46 31.74 2.61
N ASP A 135 -40.50 31.07 3.08
CA ASP A 135 -40.38 29.88 3.93
C ASP A 135 -39.72 28.72 3.18
N GLU A 136 -40.03 28.53 1.89
CA GLU A 136 -39.38 27.54 1.03
C GLU A 136 -37.89 27.86 0.80
N LEU A 137 -37.55 29.13 0.58
CA LEU A 137 -36.15 29.58 0.45
C LEU A 137 -35.37 29.38 1.77
N LEU A 138 -35.99 29.65 2.92
CA LEU A 138 -35.37 29.39 4.21
C LEU A 138 -35.17 27.89 4.46
N ALA A 139 -36.13 27.06 4.05
CA ALA A 139 -36.01 25.61 4.14
C ALA A 139 -34.88 25.07 3.24
N SER A 140 -34.79 25.55 2.00
CA SER A 140 -33.71 25.15 1.08
C SER A 140 -32.33 25.58 1.59
N SER A 141 -32.21 26.82 2.08
CA SER A 141 -30.97 27.32 2.68
C SER A 141 -30.53 26.51 3.90
N ARG A 142 -31.46 26.09 4.77
CA ARG A 142 -31.13 25.20 5.90
C ARG A 142 -30.62 23.84 5.43
N GLN A 143 -31.25 23.27 4.40
CA GLN A 143 -30.81 22.00 3.83
C GLN A 143 -29.43 22.12 3.16
N ASP A 144 -29.13 23.25 2.51
CA ASP A 144 -27.79 23.54 1.99
C ASP A 144 -26.74 23.60 3.11
N CYS A 145 -27.04 24.28 4.21
CA CYS A 145 -26.15 24.33 5.37
C CYS A 145 -25.91 22.95 5.98
N GLU A 146 -26.95 22.11 6.09
CA GLU A 146 -26.82 20.72 6.57
C GLU A 146 -25.93 19.90 5.63
N ARG A 147 -26.15 19.98 4.31
CA ARG A 147 -25.29 19.32 3.32
C ARG A 147 -23.84 19.78 3.42
N GLN A 148 -23.59 21.09 3.50
CA GLN A 148 -22.25 21.64 3.67
C GLN A 148 -21.59 21.14 4.97
N GLN A 149 -22.34 21.06 6.08
CA GLN A 149 -21.83 20.56 7.35
C GLN A 149 -21.46 19.06 7.28
N GLU A 150 -22.24 18.26 6.56
CA GLU A 150 -21.94 16.85 6.29
C GLU A 150 -20.69 16.69 5.43
N GLU A 151 -20.53 17.51 4.39
CA GLU A 151 -19.33 17.52 3.55
C GLU A 151 -18.08 17.93 4.31
N LEU A 152 -18.16 18.97 5.15
CA LEU A 152 -17.06 19.36 6.04
C LEU A 152 -16.69 18.23 6.99
N SER A 153 -17.69 17.55 7.56
CA SER A 153 -17.46 16.40 8.43
C SER A 153 -16.83 15.22 7.68
N ARG A 154 -17.21 14.98 6.42
CA ARG A 154 -16.60 13.98 5.54
C ARG A 154 -15.14 14.33 5.27
N LEU A 155 -14.86 15.55 4.82
CA LEU A 155 -13.51 16.04 4.55
C LEU A 155 -12.60 15.98 5.78
N HIS A 156 -13.13 16.25 6.98
CA HIS A 156 -12.37 16.08 8.22
C HIS A 156 -11.94 14.63 8.46
N ARG A 157 -12.84 13.66 8.24
CA ARG A 157 -12.50 12.23 8.38
C ARG A 157 -11.48 11.79 7.34
N ASP A 158 -11.64 12.24 6.09
CA ASP A 158 -10.69 11.94 5.02
C ASP A 158 -9.30 12.54 5.33
N ASN A 159 -9.27 13.76 5.89
CA ASN A 159 -8.03 14.41 6.32
C ASN A 159 -7.34 13.65 7.45
N ASP A 160 -8.10 13.18 8.44
CA ASP A 160 -7.53 12.40 9.54
C ASP A 160 -7.05 11.02 9.08
N SER A 161 -7.77 10.36 8.18
CA SER A 161 -7.31 9.13 7.52
C SER A 161 -6.00 9.36 6.77
N ALA A 162 -5.90 10.44 5.99
CA ALA A 162 -4.68 10.79 5.28
C ALA A 162 -3.50 11.09 6.23
N LYS A 163 -3.74 11.69 7.40
CA LYS A 163 -2.70 11.87 8.43
C LYS A 163 -2.20 10.55 8.99
N GLU A 164 -3.09 9.58 9.21
CA GLU A 164 -2.72 8.24 9.66
C GLU A 164 -1.87 7.52 8.62
N GLU A 165 -2.26 7.56 7.34
CA GLU A 165 -1.46 7.01 6.23
C GLU A 165 -0.07 7.66 6.17
N VAL A 166 0.03 8.99 6.27
CA VAL A 166 1.32 9.70 6.29
C VAL A 166 2.16 9.26 7.49
N LYS A 167 1.56 9.05 8.66
CA LYS A 167 2.26 8.58 9.85
C LYS A 167 2.81 7.16 9.65
N GLU A 168 2.04 6.26 9.05
CA GLU A 168 2.50 4.90 8.72
C GLU A 168 3.66 4.93 7.71
N VAL A 169 3.57 5.78 6.68
CA VAL A 169 4.65 5.96 5.70
C VAL A 169 5.92 6.49 6.37
N LEU A 170 5.80 7.47 7.27
CA LEU A 170 6.94 8.00 8.02
C LEU A 170 7.58 6.92 8.90
N GLN A 171 6.77 6.12 9.60
CA GLN A 171 7.28 5.00 10.40
C GLN A 171 8.00 3.97 9.53
N ALA A 172 7.44 3.61 8.37
CA ALA A 172 8.08 2.69 7.43
C ALA A 172 9.42 3.24 6.90
N LEU A 173 9.51 4.55 6.67
CA LEU A 173 10.75 5.21 6.27
C LEU A 173 11.79 5.24 7.40
N GLU A 174 11.37 5.45 8.65
CA GLU A 174 12.24 5.34 9.83
C GLU A 174 12.79 3.92 9.98
N GLU A 175 11.94 2.89 9.87
CA GLU A 175 12.36 1.49 9.91
C GLU A 175 13.34 1.16 8.77
N LEU A 176 13.08 1.68 7.56
CA LEU A 176 13.98 1.47 6.42
C LEU A 176 15.33 2.18 6.62
N ALA A 177 15.34 3.36 7.22
CA ALA A 177 16.56 4.09 7.55
C ALA A 177 17.42 3.32 8.56
N VAL A 178 16.80 2.79 9.62
CA VAL A 178 17.48 1.93 10.61
C VAL A 178 18.01 0.64 9.96
N ASN A 179 17.24 0.03 9.06
CA ASN A 179 17.68 -1.16 8.31
C ASN A 179 18.90 -0.85 7.43
N TYR A 180 18.92 0.31 6.77
CA TYR A 180 20.04 0.75 5.95
C TYR A 180 21.29 1.00 6.79
N ASP A 181 21.17 1.66 7.94
CA ASP A 181 22.29 1.89 8.86
C ASP A 181 22.86 0.57 9.37
N HIS A 182 22.00 -0.37 9.78
CA HIS A 182 22.42 -1.70 10.21
C HIS A 182 23.15 -2.48 9.10
N LYS A 183 22.61 -2.48 7.87
CA LYS A 183 23.28 -3.10 6.72
C LYS A 183 24.60 -2.43 6.38
N SER A 184 24.71 -1.11 6.54
CA SER A 184 25.96 -0.38 6.35
C SER A 184 27.01 -0.85 7.35
N GLN A 185 26.64 -0.97 8.63
CA GLN A 185 27.52 -1.49 9.68
C GLN A 185 27.96 -2.94 9.37
N GLU A 186 27.05 -3.84 8.99
CA GLU A 186 27.41 -5.21 8.61
C GLU A 186 28.42 -5.26 7.45
N VAL A 187 28.26 -4.38 6.46
CA VAL A 187 29.18 -4.28 5.32
C VAL A 187 30.55 -3.79 5.78
N GLU A 188 30.61 -2.78 6.65
CA GLU A 188 31.87 -2.30 7.22
C GLU A 188 32.57 -3.38 8.05
N GLU A 189 31.83 -4.13 8.87
CA GLU A 189 32.39 -5.24 9.65
C GLU A 189 32.95 -6.35 8.76
N LYS A 190 32.21 -6.73 7.72
CA LYS A 190 32.68 -7.73 6.74
C LYS A 190 33.88 -7.22 5.94
N SER A 191 33.89 -5.94 5.57
CA SER A 191 35.03 -5.31 4.90
C SER A 191 36.28 -5.34 5.77
N ARG A 192 36.14 -5.01 7.06
CA ARG A 192 37.22 -5.09 8.06
C ARG A 192 37.73 -6.52 8.24
N CYS A 193 36.82 -7.50 8.36
CA CYS A 193 37.18 -8.92 8.46
C CYS A 193 37.94 -9.41 7.20
N ASN A 194 37.46 -9.03 6.01
CA ASN A 194 38.16 -9.33 4.75
C ASN A 194 39.54 -8.68 4.68
N GLY A 195 39.68 -7.43 5.15
CA GLY A 195 40.97 -6.76 5.26
C GLY A 195 41.96 -7.54 6.14
N GLN A 196 41.51 -7.95 7.32
CA GLN A 196 42.32 -8.76 8.26
C GLN A 196 42.72 -10.12 7.64
N LEU A 197 41.78 -10.83 7.02
CA LEU A 197 42.08 -12.09 6.34
C LEU A 197 43.08 -11.91 5.18
N ASN A 198 42.98 -10.80 4.45
CA ASN A 198 43.90 -10.50 3.37
C ASN A 198 45.31 -10.18 3.89
N GLU A 199 45.42 -9.45 5.00
CA GLU A 199 46.70 -9.22 5.69
C GLU A 199 47.31 -10.51 6.21
N GLU A 200 46.52 -11.39 6.86
CA GLU A 200 46.97 -12.70 7.32
C GLU A 200 47.46 -13.56 6.14
N LEU A 201 46.72 -13.57 5.03
CA LEU A 201 47.07 -14.33 3.84
C LEU A 201 48.37 -13.79 3.20
N ALA A 202 48.53 -12.47 3.13
CA ALA A 202 49.76 -11.83 2.68
C ALA A 202 50.94 -12.20 3.58
N HIS A 203 50.79 -12.09 4.90
CA HIS A 203 51.82 -12.45 5.87
C HIS A 203 52.22 -13.93 5.77
N LYS A 204 51.23 -14.83 5.64
CA LYS A 204 51.46 -16.28 5.52
C LYS A 204 52.16 -16.64 4.21
N THR A 205 51.81 -15.95 3.11
CA THR A 205 52.47 -16.09 1.81
C THR A 205 53.93 -15.68 1.90
N VAL A 206 54.22 -14.51 2.49
CA VAL A 206 55.60 -14.04 2.70
C VAL A 206 56.39 -14.99 3.60
N SER A 207 55.80 -15.46 4.70
CA SER A 207 56.44 -16.40 5.63
C SER A 207 56.78 -17.73 4.97
N LEU A 208 55.87 -18.27 4.15
CA LEU A 208 56.11 -19.50 3.39
C LEU A 208 57.22 -19.30 2.35
N LEU A 209 57.17 -18.21 1.57
CA LEU A 209 58.21 -17.89 0.59
C LEU A 209 59.57 -17.71 1.27
N HIS A 210 59.63 -17.07 2.42
CA HIS A 210 60.86 -16.91 3.19
C HIS A 210 61.42 -18.25 3.68
N ARG A 211 60.55 -19.15 4.19
CA ARG A 211 60.95 -20.49 4.62
C ARG A 211 61.48 -21.34 3.46
N GLU A 212 60.79 -21.34 2.33
CA GLU A 212 61.22 -22.05 1.12
C GLU A 212 62.54 -21.47 0.58
N PHE A 213 62.68 -20.14 0.56
CA PHE A 213 63.92 -19.48 0.14
C PHE A 213 65.10 -19.85 1.05
N SER A 214 64.94 -19.81 2.37
CA SER A 214 65.99 -20.21 3.32
C SER A 214 66.38 -21.67 3.13
N SER A 215 65.40 -22.57 2.96
CA SER A 215 65.68 -23.99 2.70
C SER A 215 66.46 -24.20 1.40
N LEU A 216 66.10 -23.49 0.32
CA LEU A 216 66.81 -23.55 -0.95
C LEU A 216 68.23 -22.97 -0.82
N GLN A 217 68.40 -21.90 -0.05
CA GLN A 217 69.71 -21.30 0.22
C GLN A 217 70.61 -22.27 0.99
N ASP A 218 70.09 -22.98 1.99
CA ASP A 218 70.82 -24.00 2.75
C ASP A 218 71.26 -25.15 1.86
N VAL A 219 70.34 -25.70 1.05
CA VAL A 219 70.65 -26.77 0.08
C VAL A 219 71.69 -26.30 -0.94
N SER A 220 71.56 -25.07 -1.46
CA SER A 220 72.54 -24.48 -2.39
C SER A 220 73.91 -24.33 -1.74
N SER A 221 73.96 -23.86 -0.49
CA SER A 221 75.21 -23.72 0.26
C SER A 221 75.89 -25.07 0.51
N HIS A 222 75.12 -26.10 0.84
CA HIS A 222 75.60 -27.46 1.03
C HIS A 222 76.12 -28.06 -0.28
N GLN A 223 75.42 -27.86 -1.40
CA GLN A 223 75.90 -28.26 -2.72
C GLN A 223 77.22 -27.57 -3.07
N LYS A 224 77.37 -26.27 -2.83
CA LYS A 224 78.64 -25.55 -3.04
C LYS A 224 79.78 -26.12 -2.19
N LYS A 225 79.54 -26.38 -0.90
CA LYS A 225 80.54 -27.01 -0.01
C LYS A 225 80.95 -28.39 -0.52
N ARG A 226 79.99 -29.26 -0.82
CA ARG A 226 80.24 -30.60 -1.36
C ARG A 226 81.00 -30.55 -2.69
N SER A 227 80.64 -29.65 -3.60
CA SER A 227 81.37 -29.47 -4.87
C SER A 227 82.79 -28.98 -4.63
N SER A 228 83.01 -28.06 -3.69
CA SER A 228 84.34 -27.62 -3.29
C SER A 228 85.17 -28.76 -2.72
N GLU A 229 84.60 -29.59 -1.85
CA GLU A 229 85.27 -30.77 -1.29
C GLU A 229 85.65 -31.79 -2.37
N ILE A 230 84.75 -32.07 -3.32
CA ILE A 230 85.02 -32.94 -4.48
C ILE A 230 86.15 -32.34 -5.34
N LEU A 231 86.10 -31.04 -5.65
CA LEU A 231 87.16 -30.39 -6.41
C LEU A 231 88.51 -30.42 -5.67
N SER A 232 88.51 -30.19 -4.35
CA SER A 232 89.71 -30.30 -3.53
C SER A 232 90.27 -31.73 -3.50
N LEU A 233 89.41 -32.75 -3.39
CA LEU A 233 89.81 -34.16 -3.48
C LEU A 233 90.38 -34.48 -4.87
N LEU A 234 89.72 -34.08 -5.95
CA LEU A 234 90.21 -34.28 -7.32
C LEU A 234 91.54 -33.57 -7.56
N LEU A 235 91.74 -32.35 -7.06
CA LEU A 235 93.02 -31.64 -7.16
C LEU A 235 94.12 -32.34 -6.36
N ARG A 236 93.79 -32.89 -5.18
CA ARG A 236 94.71 -33.70 -4.39
C ARG A 236 95.06 -35.00 -5.13
N ASP A 237 94.06 -35.73 -5.60
CA ASP A 237 94.24 -36.97 -6.36
C ASP A 237 95.04 -36.71 -7.64
N LEU A 238 94.82 -35.59 -8.35
CA LEU A 238 95.64 -35.18 -9.49
C LEU A 238 97.08 -34.82 -9.10
N SER A 239 97.30 -34.25 -7.92
CA SER A 239 98.65 -33.99 -7.40
C SER A 239 99.36 -35.29 -7.02
N ASP A 240 98.64 -36.22 -6.39
CA ASP A 240 99.12 -37.56 -6.02
C ASP A 240 99.39 -38.41 -7.27
N VAL A 241 98.51 -38.33 -8.27
CA VAL A 241 98.68 -38.92 -9.61
C VAL A 241 99.83 -38.25 -10.34
N GLY A 242 100.03 -36.94 -10.24
CA GLY A 242 101.24 -36.29 -10.75
C GLY A 242 102.51 -36.78 -10.06
N GLY A 243 102.41 -37.25 -8.81
CA GLY A 243 103.48 -37.92 -8.07
C GLY A 243 103.67 -39.40 -8.45
N VAL A 244 102.61 -40.12 -8.82
CA VAL A 244 102.62 -41.56 -9.15
C VAL A 244 102.86 -41.82 -10.65
N LEU A 245 102.29 -41.00 -11.53
CA LEU A 245 102.51 -40.98 -12.98
C LEU A 245 103.74 -40.14 -13.35
N GLY A 246 104.91 -40.58 -12.86
CA GLY A 246 106.04 -40.66 -13.77
C GLY A 246 105.60 -41.53 -14.96
N THR A 247 105.08 -40.87 -15.99
CA THR A 247 104.35 -41.42 -17.16
C THR A 247 104.57 -42.91 -17.41
N SER A 248 103.59 -43.78 -17.15
CA SER A 248 103.61 -45.17 -17.63
C SER A 248 102.24 -45.84 -17.48
N ASP A 249 101.49 -45.81 -18.59
CA ASP A 249 100.87 -46.96 -19.24
C ASP A 249 99.78 -47.84 -18.58
N LEU A 250 98.83 -48.21 -19.47
CA LEU A 250 97.96 -49.41 -19.50
C LEU A 250 96.69 -49.38 -18.62
N ARG A 251 95.48 -49.25 -19.17
CA ARG A 251 94.68 -50.06 -20.14
C ARG A 251 93.55 -50.84 -19.43
N ALA A 252 92.35 -50.46 -19.87
CA ALA A 252 91.02 -51.06 -19.75
C ALA A 252 90.90 -52.58 -19.48
N THR A 253 89.90 -52.91 -18.65
CA THR A 253 89.25 -54.24 -18.57
C THR A 253 87.74 -54.08 -18.78
N GLY A 254 87.23 -54.65 -19.87
CA GLY A 254 85.82 -54.63 -20.27
C GLY A 254 85.13 -55.94 -19.92
N ALA A 255 84.08 -55.85 -19.09
CA ALA A 255 82.99 -56.83 -18.96
C ALA A 255 81.87 -56.25 -18.07
N ALA A 256 82.22 -55.56 -16.97
CA ALA A 256 81.24 -54.88 -16.11
C ALA A 256 80.58 -53.65 -16.76
N MET A 257 81.22 -53.09 -17.81
CA MET A 257 80.75 -51.89 -18.50
C MET A 257 79.53 -52.15 -19.39
N GLU A 258 79.32 -53.38 -19.87
CA GLU A 258 78.23 -53.71 -20.81
C GLU A 258 76.86 -53.83 -20.11
N ASP A 259 76.81 -54.36 -18.88
CA ASP A 259 75.59 -54.48 -18.06
C ASP A 259 75.13 -53.10 -17.53
N ASP A 260 76.08 -52.23 -17.20
CA ASP A 260 75.79 -50.82 -16.89
C ASP A 260 75.27 -50.08 -18.13
N PHE A 261 75.78 -50.41 -19.32
CA PHE A 261 75.32 -49.82 -20.59
C PHE A 261 73.93 -50.29 -21.00
N THR A 262 73.55 -51.54 -20.74
CA THR A 262 72.19 -52.04 -21.00
C THR A 262 71.18 -51.44 -20.03
N THR A 263 71.52 -51.35 -18.75
CA THR A 263 70.68 -50.70 -17.72
C THR A 263 70.49 -49.21 -18.03
N ALA A 264 71.57 -48.49 -18.35
CA ALA A 264 71.50 -47.10 -18.77
C ALA A 264 70.64 -46.92 -20.05
N ARG A 265 70.77 -47.82 -21.04
CA ARG A 265 69.92 -47.81 -22.25
C ARG A 265 68.43 -48.00 -21.94
N LEU A 266 68.06 -48.88 -21.02
CA LEU A 266 66.67 -49.09 -20.61
C LEU A 266 66.11 -47.87 -19.87
N TYR A 267 66.89 -47.26 -18.97
CA TYR A 267 66.50 -46.01 -18.31
C TYR A 267 66.31 -44.88 -19.32
N VAL A 268 67.22 -44.72 -20.28
CA VAL A 268 67.09 -43.74 -21.37
C VAL A 268 65.85 -44.02 -22.22
N SER A 269 65.55 -45.28 -22.54
CA SER A 269 64.31 -45.64 -23.27
C SER A 269 63.04 -45.33 -22.47
N LYS A 270 63.03 -45.58 -21.15
CA LYS A 270 61.92 -45.24 -20.26
C LYS A 270 61.73 -43.73 -20.18
N MET A 271 62.79 -42.97 -19.91
CA MET A 271 62.74 -41.50 -19.91
C MET A 271 62.26 -40.95 -21.26
N LYS A 272 62.73 -41.51 -22.37
CA LYS A 272 62.26 -41.13 -23.71
C LYS A 272 60.75 -41.35 -23.88
N SER A 273 60.20 -42.43 -23.31
CA SER A 273 58.75 -42.69 -23.35
C SER A 273 57.95 -41.75 -22.44
N GLU A 274 58.46 -41.44 -21.25
CA GLU A 274 57.84 -40.48 -20.33
C GLU A 274 57.87 -39.06 -20.89
N VAL A 275 58.99 -38.63 -21.47
CA VAL A 275 59.10 -37.35 -22.18
C VAL A 275 58.11 -37.27 -23.34
N LYS A 276 57.95 -38.34 -24.13
CA LYS A 276 56.93 -38.37 -25.20
C LYS A 276 55.51 -38.24 -24.66
N SER A 277 55.19 -38.91 -23.55
CA SER A 277 53.88 -38.80 -22.89
C SER A 277 53.62 -37.39 -22.35
N LEU A 278 54.62 -36.79 -21.70
CA LEU A 278 54.55 -35.41 -21.21
C LEU A 278 54.39 -34.41 -22.35
N VAL A 279 55.11 -34.57 -23.46
CA VAL A 279 54.95 -33.73 -24.65
C VAL A 279 53.53 -33.88 -25.23
N SER A 280 52.99 -35.09 -25.29
CA SER A 280 51.60 -35.32 -25.74
C SER A 280 50.58 -34.65 -24.81
N ARG A 281 50.79 -34.75 -23.50
CA ARG A 281 49.92 -34.10 -22.51
C ARG A 281 50.02 -32.57 -22.57
N SER A 282 51.22 -32.02 -22.75
CA SER A 282 51.44 -30.58 -22.93
C SER A 282 50.69 -30.06 -24.15
N LYS A 283 50.78 -30.76 -25.29
CA LYS A 283 50.05 -30.41 -26.50
C LYS A 283 48.52 -30.44 -26.30
N GLN A 284 48.02 -31.43 -25.56
CA GLN A 284 46.59 -31.49 -25.23
C GLN A 284 46.16 -30.30 -24.37
N LEU A 285 46.95 -29.96 -23.34
CA LEU A 285 46.68 -28.81 -22.49
C LEU A 285 46.73 -27.48 -23.26
N GLU A 286 47.63 -27.34 -24.23
CA GLU A 286 47.66 -26.17 -25.13
C GLU A 286 46.38 -26.06 -25.97
N VAL A 287 45.87 -27.18 -26.50
CA VAL A 287 44.60 -27.22 -27.25
C VAL A 287 43.43 -26.86 -26.35
N ASP A 288 43.34 -27.45 -25.15
CA ASP A 288 42.26 -27.18 -24.19
C ASP A 288 42.28 -25.71 -23.73
N LEU A 289 43.48 -25.14 -23.54
CA LEU A 289 43.65 -23.73 -23.20
C LEU A 289 43.18 -22.81 -24.35
N MET A 290 43.53 -23.13 -25.60
CA MET A 290 43.05 -22.38 -26.77
C MET A 290 41.53 -22.45 -26.90
N GLU A 291 40.92 -23.62 -26.68
CA GLU A 291 39.47 -23.78 -26.74
C GLU A 291 38.76 -23.05 -25.58
N SER A 292 39.36 -23.03 -24.38
CA SER A 292 38.88 -22.22 -23.26
C SER A 292 38.97 -20.73 -23.56
N SER A 293 40.09 -20.23 -24.11
CA SER A 293 40.25 -18.83 -24.50
C SER A 293 39.18 -18.41 -25.52
N ARG A 294 38.98 -19.23 -26.56
CA ARG A 294 37.95 -18.99 -27.58
C ARG A 294 36.53 -18.95 -26.99
N ARG A 295 36.22 -19.80 -26.00
CA ARG A 295 34.92 -19.76 -25.28
C ARG A 295 34.76 -18.50 -24.44
N THR A 296 35.83 -18.05 -23.80
CA THR A 296 35.84 -16.79 -23.04
C THR A 296 35.61 -15.60 -23.97
N GLU A 297 36.34 -15.51 -25.09
CA GLU A 297 36.19 -14.45 -26.10
C GLU A 297 34.77 -14.44 -26.70
N ALA A 298 34.19 -15.61 -26.98
CA ALA A 298 32.81 -15.71 -27.45
C ALA A 298 31.79 -15.23 -26.41
N SER A 299 32.04 -15.51 -25.12
CA SER A 299 31.17 -15.04 -24.04
C SER A 299 31.30 -13.53 -23.83
N GLU A 300 32.51 -12.99 -23.95
CA GLU A 300 32.80 -11.55 -23.85
C GLU A 300 32.14 -10.75 -24.98
N THR A 301 32.22 -11.25 -26.22
CA THR A 301 31.53 -10.64 -27.36
C THR A 301 30.00 -10.66 -27.21
N GLN A 302 29.43 -11.74 -26.70
CA GLN A 302 27.99 -11.80 -26.38
C GLN A 302 27.62 -10.83 -25.25
N LEU A 303 28.43 -10.74 -24.20
CA LEU A 303 28.22 -9.80 -23.09
C LEU A 303 28.25 -8.35 -23.58
N ASN A 304 29.22 -8.00 -24.42
CA ASN A 304 29.33 -6.68 -25.02
C ASN A 304 28.11 -6.36 -25.91
N GLY A 305 27.59 -7.35 -26.66
CA GLY A 305 26.34 -7.20 -27.42
C GLY A 305 25.12 -6.92 -26.54
N LEU A 306 24.98 -7.63 -25.42
CA LEU A 306 23.91 -7.39 -24.45
C LEU A 306 24.05 -6.03 -23.76
N GLN A 307 25.27 -5.61 -23.39
CA GLN A 307 25.52 -4.29 -22.81
C GLN A 307 25.16 -3.17 -23.79
N LEU A 308 25.49 -3.32 -25.08
CA LEU A 308 25.11 -2.38 -26.12
C LEU A 308 23.58 -2.31 -26.26
N LEU A 309 22.89 -3.46 -26.26
CA LEU A 309 21.42 -3.50 -26.33
C LEU A 309 20.77 -2.80 -25.13
N VAL A 310 21.31 -3.01 -23.92
CA VAL A 310 20.85 -2.30 -22.71
C VAL A 310 21.06 -0.79 -22.84
N SER A 311 22.21 -0.36 -23.37
CA SER A 311 22.48 1.07 -23.62
C SER A 311 21.49 1.66 -24.63
N GLN A 312 21.21 0.96 -25.72
CA GLN A 312 20.21 1.37 -26.72
C GLN A 312 18.80 1.46 -26.13
N LEU A 313 18.39 0.49 -25.31
CA LEU A 313 17.09 0.52 -24.64
C LEU A 313 16.99 1.67 -23.63
N ARG A 314 18.06 1.94 -22.87
CA ARG A 314 18.11 3.10 -21.96
C ARG A 314 17.97 4.42 -22.73
N ALA A 315 18.68 4.59 -23.84
CA ALA A 315 18.56 5.79 -24.68
C ALA A 315 17.14 5.94 -25.25
N LYS A 316 16.52 4.84 -25.68
CA LYS A 316 15.14 4.84 -26.18
C LYS A 316 14.13 5.22 -25.10
N ILE A 317 14.30 4.71 -23.88
CA ILE A 317 13.44 5.09 -22.74
C ILE A 317 13.59 6.59 -22.46
N SER A 318 14.82 7.13 -22.44
CA SER A 318 15.05 8.56 -22.25
C SER A 318 14.35 9.40 -23.32
N SER A 319 14.51 9.05 -24.60
CA SER A 319 13.86 9.76 -25.71
C SER A 319 12.33 9.72 -25.63
N LEU A 320 11.75 8.56 -25.30
CA LEU A 320 10.30 8.43 -25.14
C LEU A 320 9.77 9.22 -23.95
N SER A 321 10.54 9.31 -22.85
CA SER A 321 10.21 10.15 -21.71
C SER A 321 10.23 11.64 -22.06
N ASP A 322 11.20 12.09 -22.85
CA ASP A 322 11.29 13.49 -23.31
C ASP A 322 10.13 13.85 -24.27
N ASP A 323 9.75 12.92 -25.15
CA ASP A 323 8.59 13.06 -26.02
C ASP A 323 7.28 13.13 -25.22
N LEU A 324 7.14 12.27 -24.21
CA LEU A 324 5.98 12.28 -23.31
C LEU A 324 5.85 13.62 -22.57
N GLN A 325 6.94 14.10 -21.97
CA GLN A 325 6.97 15.39 -21.29
C GLN A 325 6.63 16.54 -22.25
N THR A 326 7.03 16.43 -23.52
CA THR A 326 6.71 17.42 -24.55
C THR A 326 5.24 17.39 -24.94
N VAL A 327 4.63 16.21 -25.04
CA VAL A 327 3.18 16.06 -25.26
C VAL A 327 2.39 16.60 -24.06
N GLU A 328 2.82 16.32 -22.83
CA GLU A 328 2.19 16.84 -21.61
C GLU A 328 2.23 18.36 -21.55
N ARG A 329 3.36 18.98 -21.90
CA ARG A 329 3.49 20.44 -21.98
C ARG A 329 2.56 21.04 -23.02
N LYS A 330 2.45 20.43 -24.21
CA LYS A 330 1.51 20.86 -25.25
C LYS A 330 0.06 20.69 -24.82
N LYS A 331 -0.25 19.60 -24.13
CA LYS A 331 -1.59 19.36 -23.57
C LYS A 331 -1.96 20.48 -22.59
N ARG A 332 -1.07 20.82 -21.66
CA ARG A 332 -1.28 21.92 -20.72
C ARG A 332 -1.49 23.27 -21.41
N GLN A 333 -0.71 23.58 -22.44
CA GLN A 333 -0.90 24.79 -23.26
C GLN A 333 -2.26 24.82 -23.96
N LEU A 334 -2.73 23.66 -24.45
CA LEU A 334 -4.05 23.56 -25.08
C LEU A 334 -5.18 23.72 -24.05
N GLU A 335 -5.03 23.16 -22.86
CA GLU A 335 -5.96 23.36 -21.74
C GLU A 335 -6.03 24.85 -21.37
N GLU A 336 -4.89 25.52 -21.19
CA GLU A 336 -4.83 26.97 -20.93
C GLU A 336 -5.48 27.79 -22.06
N SER A 337 -5.30 27.39 -23.33
CA SER A 337 -5.96 28.05 -24.46
C SER A 337 -7.46 27.81 -24.52
N GLN A 338 -7.91 26.61 -24.10
CA GLN A 338 -9.32 26.27 -24.03
C GLN A 338 -10.01 27.10 -22.94
N ASP A 339 -9.37 27.24 -21.78
CA ASP A 339 -9.89 28.06 -20.68
C ASP A 339 -9.98 29.55 -21.10
N ALA A 340 -8.96 30.07 -21.79
CA ALA A 340 -8.99 31.44 -22.33
C ALA A 340 -10.15 31.66 -23.33
N LEU A 341 -10.39 30.68 -24.23
CA LEU A 341 -11.51 30.74 -25.17
C LEU A 341 -12.87 30.61 -24.46
N MET A 342 -12.97 29.77 -23.42
CA MET A 342 -14.20 29.71 -22.61
C MET A 342 -14.48 31.04 -21.92
N GLU A 343 -13.44 31.75 -21.44
CA GLU A 343 -13.59 33.08 -20.86
C GLU A 343 -14.09 34.11 -21.90
N GLU A 344 -13.60 34.03 -23.14
CA GLU A 344 -14.06 34.90 -24.24
C GLU A 344 -15.53 34.61 -24.62
N VAL A 345 -15.92 33.33 -24.70
CA VAL A 345 -17.31 32.93 -24.96
C VAL A 345 -18.24 33.43 -23.84
N ALA A 346 -17.83 33.30 -22.58
CA ALA A 346 -18.60 33.81 -21.45
C ALA A 346 -18.79 35.34 -21.50
N LYS A 347 -17.75 36.09 -21.91
CA LYS A 347 -17.84 37.54 -22.12
C LYS A 347 -18.84 37.90 -23.23
N LEU A 348 -18.80 37.18 -24.35
CA LEU A 348 -19.73 37.41 -25.47
C LEU A 348 -21.17 37.09 -25.08
N GLN A 349 -21.42 35.98 -24.37
CA GLN A 349 -22.76 35.63 -23.88
C GLN A 349 -23.33 36.66 -22.90
N ALA A 350 -22.48 37.20 -22.01
CA ALA A 350 -22.87 38.29 -21.12
C ALA A 350 -23.23 39.58 -21.90
N GLN A 351 -22.49 39.88 -22.97
CA GLN A 351 -22.77 41.02 -23.85
C GLN A 351 -24.08 40.84 -24.64
N ASP A 352 -24.39 39.60 -25.06
CA ASP A 352 -25.60 39.23 -25.80
C ASP A 352 -26.85 39.31 -24.91
N LYS A 353 -26.81 38.79 -23.68
CA LYS A 353 -27.91 38.90 -22.69
C LYS A 353 -28.27 40.37 -22.38
N VAL A 354 -27.27 41.26 -22.34
CA VAL A 354 -27.48 42.71 -22.15
C VAL A 354 -28.12 43.35 -23.40
N HIS A 355 -27.80 42.89 -24.61
CA HIS A 355 -28.46 43.35 -25.83
C HIS A 355 -29.89 42.82 -25.96
N GLU A 356 -30.14 41.56 -25.61
CA GLU A 356 -31.46 40.93 -25.67
C GLU A 356 -32.47 41.62 -24.74
N GLY A 357 -32.02 42.05 -23.54
CA GLY A 357 -32.80 42.89 -22.63
C GLY A 357 -33.20 44.25 -23.20
N THR A 358 -32.40 44.85 -24.09
CA THR A 358 -32.73 46.13 -24.75
C THR A 358 -33.63 45.99 -25.99
N VAL A 359 -33.75 44.76 -26.54
CA VAL A 359 -34.62 44.44 -27.68
C VAL A 359 -36.03 44.05 -27.20
N MET A 360 -36.12 43.36 -26.06
CA MET A 360 -37.38 42.94 -25.42
C MET A 360 -38.29 44.11 -24.99
N ASP A 361 -37.73 45.30 -24.74
CA ASP A 361 -38.52 46.52 -24.44
C ASP A 361 -39.25 47.10 -25.67
N LYS A 362 -38.90 46.67 -26.89
CA LYS A 362 -39.50 47.17 -28.15
C LYS A 362 -40.56 46.26 -28.77
N GLU A 363 -40.78 45.07 -28.23
CA GLU A 363 -41.67 44.06 -28.86
C GLU A 363 -43.13 44.09 -28.37
N LYS A 364 -43.47 44.99 -27.43
CA LYS A 364 -44.84 45.15 -26.89
C LYS A 364 -45.89 45.70 -27.86
N GLU A 365 -45.55 46.01 -29.12
CA GLU A 365 -46.47 46.69 -30.07
C GLU A 365 -47.11 45.78 -31.16
N HIS A 366 -46.84 44.46 -31.22
CA HIS A 366 -47.28 43.62 -32.35
C HIS A 366 -48.41 42.61 -32.04
N MET A 367 -49.53 43.10 -31.51
CA MET A 367 -50.78 42.36 -31.27
C MET A 367 -51.60 42.06 -32.55
N SER A 368 -50.95 41.59 -33.62
CA SER A 368 -51.62 41.08 -34.84
C SER A 368 -51.02 39.77 -35.37
N ARG A 369 -49.87 39.31 -34.83
CA ARG A 369 -49.29 37.97 -35.07
C ARG A 369 -49.91 36.84 -34.23
N LEU A 370 -51.05 37.12 -33.58
CA LEU A 370 -51.62 36.28 -32.52
C LEU A 370 -52.13 34.92 -33.03
N LYS A 371 -52.37 34.74 -34.34
CA LYS A 371 -52.80 33.44 -34.91
C LYS A 371 -51.65 32.49 -35.19
N ASP A 372 -50.53 32.96 -35.73
CA ASP A 372 -49.32 32.15 -35.89
C ASP A 372 -48.62 31.90 -34.54
N ALA A 373 -48.78 32.81 -33.59
CA ALA A 373 -48.28 32.66 -32.22
C ALA A 373 -48.97 31.52 -31.45
N VAL A 374 -50.24 31.20 -31.73
CA VAL A 374 -50.94 30.07 -31.08
C VAL A 374 -50.42 28.73 -31.59
N GLU A 375 -50.06 28.63 -32.87
CA GLU A 375 -49.47 27.43 -33.46
C GLU A 375 -48.01 27.26 -33.01
N MET A 376 -47.25 28.37 -32.95
CA MET A 376 -45.90 28.40 -32.39
C MET A 376 -45.88 28.09 -30.88
N LYS A 377 -46.86 28.59 -30.12
CA LYS A 377 -47.05 28.26 -28.69
C LYS A 377 -47.35 26.78 -28.49
N ARG A 378 -48.19 26.18 -29.34
CA ARG A 378 -48.46 24.73 -29.30
C ARG A 378 -47.20 23.90 -29.57
N THR A 379 -46.42 24.27 -30.60
CA THR A 379 -45.15 23.58 -30.88
C THR A 379 -44.12 23.79 -29.77
N LEU A 380 -44.11 24.98 -29.15
CA LEU A 380 -43.22 25.28 -28.02
C LEU A 380 -43.64 24.47 -26.78
N GLU A 381 -44.94 24.35 -26.50
CA GLU A 381 -45.46 23.50 -25.43
C GLU A 381 -45.12 22.02 -25.66
N GLU A 382 -45.24 21.52 -26.89
CA GLU A 382 -44.79 20.17 -27.25
C GLU A 382 -43.27 19.99 -27.13
N GLN A 383 -42.48 21.01 -27.46
CA GLN A 383 -41.03 20.96 -27.25
C GLN A 383 -40.66 21.01 -25.77
N MET A 384 -41.35 21.83 -24.97
CA MET A 384 -41.15 21.88 -23.52
C MET A 384 -41.57 20.58 -22.85
N GLU A 385 -42.66 19.95 -23.30
CA GLU A 385 -43.10 18.65 -22.79
C GLU A 385 -42.13 17.54 -23.19
N ASN A 386 -41.64 17.54 -24.44
CA ASN A 386 -40.56 16.64 -24.85
C ASN A 386 -39.29 16.86 -24.03
N HIS A 387 -38.92 18.12 -23.75
CA HIS A 387 -37.78 18.43 -22.88
C HIS A 387 -38.01 17.91 -21.46
N ARG A 388 -39.19 18.11 -20.87
CA ARG A 388 -39.56 17.54 -19.57
C ARG A 388 -39.48 16.02 -19.58
N GLU A 389 -39.99 15.37 -20.62
CA GLU A 389 -39.97 13.92 -20.73
C GLU A 389 -38.54 13.38 -20.91
N VAL A 390 -37.69 14.06 -21.69
CA VAL A 390 -36.27 13.73 -21.85
C VAL A 390 -35.51 13.93 -20.54
N HIS A 391 -35.75 15.04 -19.83
CA HIS A 391 -35.17 15.27 -18.51
C HIS A 391 -35.64 14.23 -17.50
N GLN A 392 -36.92 13.87 -17.49
CA GLN A 392 -37.47 12.84 -16.62
C GLN A 392 -36.90 11.46 -16.93
N LYS A 393 -36.71 11.12 -18.21
CA LYS A 393 -36.01 9.89 -18.64
C LYS A 393 -34.55 9.92 -18.21
N HIS A 394 -33.87 11.07 -18.29
CA HIS A 394 -32.49 11.21 -17.85
C HIS A 394 -32.37 11.05 -16.33
N LEU A 395 -33.24 11.69 -15.56
CA LEU A 395 -33.33 11.54 -14.10
C LEU A 395 -33.63 10.09 -13.71
N SER A 396 -34.51 9.40 -14.43
CA SER A 396 -34.82 7.98 -14.19
C SER A 396 -33.59 7.10 -14.45
N ARG A 397 -32.87 7.31 -15.55
CA ARG A 397 -31.62 6.60 -15.83
C ARG A 397 -30.53 6.87 -14.78
N LEU A 398 -30.41 8.10 -14.31
CA LEU A 398 -29.45 8.46 -13.26
C LEU A 398 -29.83 7.79 -11.93
N ARG A 399 -31.13 7.70 -11.60
CA ARG A 399 -31.60 6.93 -10.43
C ARG A 399 -31.28 5.45 -10.56
N ASP A 400 -31.55 4.84 -11.71
CA ASP A 400 -31.22 3.44 -11.98
C ASP A 400 -29.71 3.19 -11.91
N GLU A 401 -28.90 4.12 -12.42
CA GLU A 401 -27.43 4.06 -12.35
C GLU A 401 -26.94 4.20 -10.91
N ILE A 402 -27.51 5.13 -10.13
CA ILE A 402 -27.22 5.27 -8.69
C ILE A 402 -27.60 4.00 -7.93
N GLU A 403 -28.75 3.41 -8.19
CA GLU A 403 -29.15 2.13 -7.57
C GLU A 403 -28.21 1.00 -7.97
N GLN A 404 -27.80 0.92 -9.24
CA GLN A 404 -26.84 -0.07 -9.69
C GLN A 404 -25.48 0.11 -9.01
N LYS A 405 -24.99 1.35 -8.88
CA LYS A 405 -23.75 1.65 -8.16
C LYS A 405 -23.84 1.29 -6.68
N HIS A 406 -24.99 1.52 -6.03
CA HIS A 406 -25.20 1.06 -4.65
C HIS A 406 -25.15 -0.48 -4.56
N ARG A 407 -25.81 -1.20 -5.47
CA ARG A 407 -25.74 -2.68 -5.53
C ARG A 407 -24.31 -3.18 -5.72
N ASP A 408 -23.54 -2.55 -6.62
CA ASP A 408 -22.14 -2.92 -6.86
C ASP A 408 -21.28 -2.65 -5.61
N VAL A 409 -21.50 -1.53 -4.93
CA VAL A 409 -20.81 -1.18 -3.67
C VAL A 409 -21.11 -2.22 -2.59
N ASP A 410 -22.36 -2.66 -2.44
CA ASP A 410 -22.73 -3.66 -1.44
C ASP A 410 -22.14 -5.03 -1.77
N GLN A 411 -22.13 -5.44 -3.04
CA GLN A 411 -21.44 -6.66 -3.47
C GLN A 411 -19.94 -6.61 -3.18
N LEU A 412 -19.29 -5.47 -3.48
CA LEU A 412 -17.87 -5.28 -3.19
C LEU A 412 -17.59 -5.31 -1.68
N LYS A 413 -18.47 -4.75 -0.85
CA LYS A 413 -18.36 -4.84 0.61
C LYS A 413 -18.45 -6.30 1.09
N ASP A 414 -19.37 -7.08 0.54
CA ASP A 414 -19.54 -8.48 0.94
C ASP A 414 -18.37 -9.35 0.49
N VAL A 415 -17.85 -9.15 -0.73
CA VAL A 415 -16.62 -9.81 -1.20
C VAL A 415 -15.42 -9.42 -0.33
N ASN A 416 -15.29 -8.14 0.05
CA ASN A 416 -14.21 -7.69 0.91
C ASN A 416 -14.29 -8.31 2.31
N ARG A 417 -15.48 -8.39 2.90
CA ARG A 417 -15.70 -9.13 4.17
C ARG A 417 -15.34 -10.61 4.04
N ALA A 418 -15.72 -11.26 2.95
CA ALA A 418 -15.39 -12.67 2.71
C ALA A 418 -13.87 -12.88 2.59
N LEU A 419 -13.17 -12.01 1.86
CA LEU A 419 -11.71 -12.04 1.75
C LEU A 419 -11.01 -11.77 3.09
N GLN A 420 -11.52 -10.85 3.91
CA GLN A 420 -10.99 -10.62 5.26
C GLN A 420 -11.13 -11.87 6.15
N LEU A 421 -12.27 -12.56 6.09
CA LEU A 421 -12.49 -13.82 6.81
C LEU A 421 -11.56 -14.94 6.31
N GLU A 422 -11.33 -15.03 5.00
CA GLU A 422 -10.37 -15.99 4.44
C GLU A 422 -8.94 -15.68 4.87
N ASN A 423 -8.54 -14.40 4.86
CA ASN A 423 -7.21 -13.97 5.26
C ASN A 423 -6.95 -14.26 6.75
N THR A 424 -7.90 -13.93 7.63
CA THR A 424 -7.80 -14.27 9.07
C THR A 424 -7.73 -15.78 9.31
N LYS A 425 -8.44 -16.59 8.51
CA LYS A 425 -8.36 -18.05 8.58
C LYS A 425 -7.00 -18.57 8.14
N ILE A 426 -6.46 -18.08 7.02
CA ILE A 426 -5.13 -18.44 6.54
C ILE A 426 -4.07 -18.07 7.58
N GLN A 427 -4.19 -16.90 8.20
CA GLN A 427 -3.27 -16.43 9.22
C GLN A 427 -3.32 -17.31 10.48
N SER A 428 -4.52 -17.71 10.92
CA SER A 428 -4.68 -18.68 12.01
C SER A 428 -4.07 -20.05 11.68
N ASP A 429 -4.25 -20.52 10.45
CA ASP A 429 -3.70 -21.81 10.03
C ASP A 429 -2.17 -21.76 9.88
N PHE A 430 -1.62 -20.62 9.43
CA PHE A 430 -0.18 -20.35 9.43
C PHE A 430 0.40 -20.38 10.85
N ASP A 431 -0.23 -19.69 11.81
CA ASP A 431 0.22 -19.66 13.20
C ASP A 431 0.19 -21.06 13.85
N LYS A 432 -0.84 -21.87 13.54
CA LYS A 432 -0.91 -23.27 13.98
C LYS A 432 0.24 -24.09 13.40
N LEU A 433 0.50 -23.94 12.09
CA LEU A 433 1.55 -24.70 11.42
C LEU A 433 2.94 -24.31 11.93
N LYS A 434 3.16 -23.02 12.18
CA LYS A 434 4.38 -22.50 12.81
C LYS A 434 4.57 -23.07 14.21
N ALA A 435 3.53 -23.09 15.04
CA ALA A 435 3.58 -23.69 16.37
C ALA A 435 3.84 -25.20 16.35
N GLU A 436 3.33 -25.92 15.34
CA GLU A 436 3.65 -27.33 15.12
C GLU A 436 5.10 -27.55 14.70
N ASP A 437 5.64 -26.68 13.86
CA ASP A 437 7.03 -26.74 13.41
C ASP A 437 7.99 -26.49 14.58
N GLU A 438 7.75 -25.45 15.38
CA GLU A 438 8.51 -25.17 16.61
C GLU A 438 8.47 -26.36 17.59
N LYS A 439 7.30 -27.01 17.74
CA LYS A 439 7.18 -28.22 18.56
C LYS A 439 7.99 -29.39 17.99
N LYS A 440 8.02 -29.57 16.67
CA LYS A 440 8.83 -30.62 16.01
C LYS A 440 10.31 -30.33 16.17
N GLU A 441 10.73 -29.09 16.02
CA GLU A 441 12.12 -28.65 16.22
C GLU A 441 12.57 -28.88 17.67
N GLN A 442 11.75 -28.52 18.66
CA GLN A 442 12.03 -28.80 20.07
C GLN A 442 12.13 -30.31 20.36
N LYS A 443 11.26 -31.12 19.74
CA LYS A 443 11.33 -32.59 19.86
C LYS A 443 12.62 -33.14 19.24
N LEU A 444 13.00 -32.63 18.06
CA LEU A 444 14.23 -33.02 17.37
C LEU A 444 15.46 -32.67 18.21
N HIS A 445 15.50 -31.45 18.77
CA HIS A 445 16.58 -31.01 19.64
C HIS A 445 16.69 -31.89 20.90
N LYS A 446 15.57 -32.26 21.52
CA LYS A 446 15.55 -33.20 22.66
C LYS A 446 16.08 -34.58 22.29
N LEU A 447 15.71 -35.12 21.12
CA LEU A 447 16.21 -36.41 20.64
C LEU A 447 17.71 -36.36 20.34
N PHE A 448 18.18 -35.28 19.72
CA PHE A 448 19.61 -35.08 19.47
C PHE A 448 20.43 -35.05 20.77
N LEU A 449 19.95 -34.33 21.79
CA LEU A 449 20.59 -34.32 23.11
C LEU A 449 20.56 -35.70 23.79
N LYS A 450 19.49 -36.49 23.57
CA LYS A 450 19.42 -37.86 24.09
C LYS A 450 20.45 -38.76 23.40
N GLU A 451 20.52 -38.73 22.08
CA GLU A 451 21.50 -39.48 21.29
C GLU A 451 22.94 -39.14 21.71
N LYS A 452 23.24 -37.86 21.95
CA LYS A 452 24.56 -37.43 22.46
C LYS A 452 24.88 -37.97 23.85
N ARG A 453 23.89 -38.05 24.75
CA ARG A 453 24.08 -38.67 26.06
C ARG A 453 24.28 -40.17 25.94
N ASP A 454 23.46 -40.84 25.12
CA ASP A 454 23.53 -42.29 24.91
C ASP A 454 24.89 -42.66 24.30
N GLN A 455 25.38 -41.89 23.32
CA GLN A 455 26.73 -42.03 22.75
C GLN A 455 27.83 -41.90 23.81
N ALA A 456 27.77 -40.88 24.67
CA ALA A 456 28.74 -40.70 25.74
C ALA A 456 28.69 -41.85 26.77
N THR A 457 27.50 -42.39 27.07
CA THR A 457 27.37 -43.55 27.97
C THR A 457 27.91 -44.82 27.36
N ASP A 458 27.73 -45.04 26.06
CA ASP A 458 28.29 -46.20 25.36
C ASP A 458 29.81 -46.12 25.27
N GLU A 459 30.38 -44.92 25.03
CA GLU A 459 31.82 -44.68 25.09
C GLU A 459 32.39 -44.94 26.49
N LEU A 460 31.74 -44.43 27.53
CA LEU A 460 32.12 -44.70 28.92
C LEU A 460 32.07 -46.20 29.25
N LYS A 461 31.02 -46.90 28.81
CA LYS A 461 30.89 -48.35 28.99
C LYS A 461 31.99 -49.12 28.26
N GLY A 462 32.35 -48.70 27.04
CA GLY A 462 33.49 -49.28 26.30
C GLY A 462 34.82 -49.08 27.02
N LEU A 463 35.01 -47.92 27.66
CA LEU A 463 36.16 -47.66 28.53
C LEU A 463 36.14 -48.54 29.78
N GLU A 464 34.99 -48.66 30.46
CA GLU A 464 34.82 -49.54 31.62
C GLU A 464 35.17 -51.01 31.28
N GLU A 465 34.69 -51.53 30.15
CA GLU A 465 35.03 -52.88 29.68
C GLU A 465 36.52 -53.04 29.40
N THR A 466 37.16 -52.01 28.84
CA THR A 466 38.60 -52.01 28.57
C THR A 466 39.39 -52.01 29.88
N VAL A 467 39.03 -51.14 30.83
CA VAL A 467 39.64 -51.10 32.16
C VAL A 467 39.45 -52.43 32.89
N ALA A 468 38.27 -53.05 32.81
CA ALA A 468 38.03 -54.36 33.40
C ALA A 468 38.92 -55.46 32.80
N LYS A 469 39.12 -55.47 31.47
CA LYS A 469 40.05 -56.39 30.79
C LYS A 469 41.50 -56.18 31.22
N GLU A 470 41.95 -54.93 31.30
CA GLU A 470 43.30 -54.59 31.77
C GLU A 470 43.51 -54.99 33.24
N LEU A 471 42.53 -54.74 34.12
CA LEU A 471 42.56 -55.20 35.51
C LEU A 471 42.59 -56.72 35.61
N GLN A 472 41.82 -57.42 34.78
CA GLN A 472 41.86 -58.88 34.71
C GLN A 472 43.23 -59.38 34.24
N MET A 473 43.82 -58.74 33.22
CA MET A 473 45.17 -59.04 32.74
C MET A 473 46.21 -58.80 33.85
N LEU A 474 46.12 -57.68 34.55
CA LEU A 474 46.99 -57.35 35.68
C LEU A 474 46.87 -58.38 36.80
N ASN A 475 45.65 -58.84 37.10
CA ASN A 475 45.41 -59.89 38.08
C ASN A 475 46.00 -61.23 37.62
N ASN A 476 45.89 -61.57 36.33
CA ASN A 476 46.54 -62.75 35.76
C ASN A 476 48.07 -62.66 35.83
N LEU A 477 48.66 -61.50 35.50
CA LEU A 477 50.09 -61.24 35.64
C LEU A 477 50.54 -61.34 37.11
N ARG A 478 49.76 -60.80 38.04
CA ARG A 478 50.00 -60.95 39.48
C ARG A 478 49.99 -62.42 39.90
N LYS A 479 49.02 -63.22 39.43
CA LYS A 479 48.98 -64.67 39.70
C LYS A 479 50.20 -65.38 39.14
N LEU A 480 50.59 -65.09 37.89
CA LEU A 480 51.79 -65.64 37.27
C LEU A 480 53.06 -65.24 38.02
N PHE A 481 53.16 -64.00 38.48
CA PHE A 481 54.28 -63.53 39.31
C PHE A 481 54.33 -64.26 40.65
N ILE A 482 53.20 -64.43 41.33
CA ILE A 482 53.14 -65.21 42.58
C ILE A 482 53.51 -66.68 42.32
N GLN A 483 53.05 -67.27 41.21
CA GLN A 483 53.38 -68.62 40.81
C GLN A 483 54.87 -68.76 40.47
N ASP A 484 55.47 -67.78 39.80
CA ASP A 484 56.89 -67.76 39.43
C ASP A 484 57.79 -67.52 40.64
N VAL A 485 57.38 -66.68 41.59
CA VAL A 485 58.05 -66.55 42.88
C VAL A 485 57.91 -67.83 43.69
N GLY A 486 56.72 -68.44 43.71
CA GLY A 486 56.46 -69.72 44.37
C GLY A 486 57.28 -70.84 43.75
N SER A 487 57.37 -70.91 42.42
CA SER A 487 58.19 -71.89 41.71
C SER A 487 59.67 -71.61 41.89
N ARG A 488 60.16 -70.37 41.95
CA ARG A 488 61.56 -70.09 42.31
C ARG A 488 61.89 -70.47 43.75
N VAL A 489 60.97 -70.27 44.68
CA VAL A 489 61.11 -70.76 46.06
C VAL A 489 61.13 -72.30 46.07
N GLN A 490 60.31 -72.95 45.26
CA GLN A 490 60.22 -74.42 45.16
C GLN A 490 61.31 -75.06 44.28
N ASN A 491 61.92 -74.29 43.37
CA ASN A 491 63.02 -74.68 42.47
C ASN A 491 64.38 -74.28 43.05
N SER A 492 64.43 -73.52 44.15
CA SER A 492 65.65 -73.41 44.97
C SER A 492 66.00 -74.72 45.68
N SER A 493 65.10 -75.72 45.65
CA SER A 493 65.35 -77.08 46.13
C SER A 493 65.67 -78.11 45.07
N GLU A 494 65.54 -77.87 43.76
CA GLU A 494 65.92 -78.88 42.77
C GLU A 494 66.55 -78.29 41.52
N SER A 495 67.77 -78.76 41.32
CA SER A 495 68.74 -78.40 40.29
C SER A 495 68.41 -79.05 38.94
N ASP A 496 68.63 -78.25 37.89
CA ASP A 496 69.24 -78.59 36.60
C ASP A 496 68.49 -79.49 35.59
N GLY A 497 68.63 -79.14 34.32
CA GLY A 497 68.03 -79.87 33.19
C GLY A 497 68.04 -79.12 31.86
N GLY A 498 69.23 -78.87 31.32
CA GLY A 498 69.60 -78.87 29.89
C GLY A 498 68.57 -78.57 28.78
N GLU A 499 68.80 -77.45 28.11
CA GLU A 499 69.18 -77.38 26.69
C GLU A 499 68.25 -78.02 25.62
N ALA A 500 67.42 -77.19 24.97
CA ALA A 500 67.26 -77.13 23.50
C ALA A 500 66.25 -76.04 23.07
N GLY A 501 66.72 -75.06 22.30
CA GLY A 501 65.88 -74.28 21.39
C GLY A 501 65.83 -72.77 21.63
N GLY A 502 66.85 -72.03 21.19
CA GLY A 502 66.79 -70.56 21.00
C GLY A 502 66.69 -69.73 22.30
N SER A 503 67.58 -68.73 22.41
CA SER A 503 67.58 -67.75 23.52
C SER A 503 66.17 -67.24 23.82
N LEU A 504 65.78 -67.19 25.10
CA LEU A 504 64.48 -66.69 25.58
C LEU A 504 64.13 -65.31 24.98
N ALA A 505 65.15 -64.46 24.78
CA ALA A 505 65.02 -63.15 24.15
C ALA A 505 64.62 -63.22 22.66
N GLN A 506 65.10 -64.23 21.94
CA GLN A 506 64.73 -64.45 20.54
C GLN A 506 63.26 -64.91 20.43
N ARG A 507 62.81 -65.79 21.33
CA ARG A 507 61.40 -66.22 21.39
C ARG A 507 60.46 -65.06 21.74
N GLN A 508 60.82 -64.20 22.70
CA GLN A 508 60.02 -63.00 23.02
C GLN A 508 59.95 -62.01 21.84
N ARG A 509 61.04 -61.85 21.09
CA ARG A 509 61.07 -60.99 19.89
C ARG A 509 60.23 -61.56 18.75
N ILE A 510 60.24 -62.88 18.55
CA ILE A 510 59.35 -63.56 17.60
C ILE A 510 57.88 -63.35 18.00
N VAL A 511 57.52 -63.57 19.26
CA VAL A 511 56.14 -63.38 19.75
C VAL A 511 55.68 -61.91 19.59
N PHE A 512 56.56 -60.94 19.85
CA PHE A 512 56.22 -59.53 19.64
C PHE A 512 55.97 -59.20 18.16
N LEU A 513 56.80 -59.73 17.26
CA LEU A 513 56.65 -59.53 15.82
C LEU A 513 55.42 -60.26 15.27
N GLU A 514 55.11 -61.46 15.77
CA GLU A 514 53.90 -62.21 15.44
C GLU A 514 52.65 -61.44 15.86
N ASN A 515 52.63 -60.87 17.06
CA ASN A 515 51.50 -60.09 17.56
C ASN A 515 51.31 -58.78 16.78
N ASN A 516 52.42 -58.10 16.41
CA ASN A 516 52.36 -56.93 15.54
C ASN A 516 51.84 -57.29 14.13
N LEU A 517 52.32 -58.40 13.56
CA LEU A 517 51.82 -58.93 12.27
C LEU A 517 50.34 -59.30 12.34
N GLU A 518 49.89 -59.86 13.46
CA GLU A 518 48.48 -60.22 13.66
C GLU A 518 47.59 -58.97 13.80
N GLN A 519 48.03 -57.96 14.55
CA GLN A 519 47.34 -56.68 14.66
C GLN A 519 47.27 -55.96 13.30
N LEU A 520 48.39 -55.88 12.58
CA LEU A 520 48.43 -55.28 11.25
C LEU A 520 47.51 -56.02 10.27
N SER A 521 47.47 -57.36 10.35
CA SER A 521 46.56 -58.18 9.56
C SER A 521 45.09 -57.93 9.92
N LYS A 522 44.76 -57.71 11.20
CA LYS A 522 43.40 -57.37 11.65
C LYS A 522 42.96 -56.01 11.12
N VAL A 523 43.82 -54.99 11.24
CA VAL A 523 43.55 -53.64 10.70
C VAL A 523 43.41 -53.69 9.19
N HIS A 524 44.29 -54.40 8.48
CA HIS A 524 44.19 -54.55 7.03
C HIS A 524 42.88 -55.24 6.62
N LYS A 525 42.49 -56.33 7.30
CA LYS A 525 41.21 -57.01 7.06
C LYS A 525 40.01 -56.09 7.34
N GLN A 526 40.06 -55.28 8.39
CA GLN A 526 39.00 -54.32 8.69
C GLN A 526 38.88 -53.24 7.61
N LEU A 527 40.00 -52.61 7.23
CA LEU A 527 40.02 -51.62 6.16
C LEU A 527 39.52 -52.18 4.84
N VAL A 528 39.84 -53.45 4.50
CA VAL A 528 39.31 -54.10 3.30
C VAL A 528 37.79 -54.27 3.36
N ARG A 529 37.23 -54.63 4.52
CA ARG A 529 35.77 -54.73 4.71
C ARG A 529 35.11 -53.36 4.62
N ASP A 530 35.61 -52.36 5.35
CA ASP A 530 35.07 -51.00 5.33
C ASP A 530 35.14 -50.41 3.90
N ASN A 531 36.23 -50.69 3.17
CA ASN A 531 36.36 -50.24 1.78
C ASN A 531 35.38 -50.97 0.84
N ALA A 532 35.05 -52.24 1.10
CA ALA A 532 34.02 -52.96 0.37
C ALA A 532 32.62 -52.39 0.68
N ASP A 533 32.33 -52.11 1.95
CA ASP A 533 31.05 -51.51 2.37
C ASP A 533 30.87 -50.11 1.79
N LEU A 534 31.91 -49.28 1.83
CA LEU A 534 31.91 -47.96 1.19
C LEU A 534 31.70 -48.04 -0.32
N ARG A 535 32.29 -49.03 -1.01
CA ARG A 535 32.03 -49.28 -2.44
C ARG A 535 30.58 -49.68 -2.71
N CYS A 536 29.89 -50.32 -1.76
CA CYS A 536 28.48 -50.67 -1.88
C CYS A 536 27.55 -49.50 -1.53
N GLU A 537 27.94 -48.62 -0.61
CA GLU A 537 27.13 -47.47 -0.19
C GLU A 537 27.26 -46.27 -1.15
N LEU A 538 28.43 -46.06 -1.74
CA LEU A 538 28.67 -44.94 -2.67
C LEU A 538 27.63 -44.89 -3.81
N PRO A 539 27.31 -45.99 -4.53
CA PRO A 539 26.29 -45.96 -5.59
C PRO A 539 24.87 -45.67 -5.06
N LYS A 540 24.55 -46.03 -3.82
CA LYS A 540 23.23 -45.75 -3.21
C LYS A 540 23.11 -44.27 -2.90
N LEU A 541 24.16 -43.67 -2.33
CA LEU A 541 24.23 -42.23 -2.07
C LEU A 541 24.20 -41.43 -3.37
N GLU A 542 24.94 -41.86 -4.41
CA GLU A 542 24.89 -41.25 -5.74
C GLU A 542 23.50 -41.32 -6.39
N LYS A 543 22.80 -42.45 -6.25
CA LYS A 543 21.41 -42.59 -6.73
C LYS A 543 20.45 -41.67 -5.97
N ARG A 544 20.57 -41.60 -4.64
CA ARG A 544 19.78 -40.67 -3.81
C ARG A 544 20.05 -39.22 -4.22
N LEU A 545 21.31 -38.84 -4.40
CA LEU A 545 21.71 -37.50 -4.83
C LEU A 545 21.12 -37.15 -6.20
N ARG A 546 21.21 -38.07 -7.17
CA ARG A 546 20.59 -37.88 -8.50
C ARG A 546 19.08 -37.72 -8.43
N ALA A 547 18.39 -38.57 -7.69
CA ALA A 547 16.93 -38.46 -7.50
C ALA A 547 16.55 -37.13 -6.83
N THR A 548 17.31 -36.67 -5.84
CA THR A 548 17.08 -35.35 -5.22
C THR A 548 17.34 -34.20 -6.20
N ALA A 549 18.40 -34.29 -7.01
CA ALA A 549 18.71 -33.27 -8.01
C ALA A 549 17.64 -33.22 -9.12
N GLU A 550 17.11 -34.38 -9.56
CA GLU A 550 16.00 -34.45 -10.51
C GLU A 550 14.72 -33.84 -9.93
N ARG A 551 14.38 -34.18 -8.68
CA ARG A 551 13.22 -33.57 -8.00
C ARG A 551 13.35 -32.05 -7.90
N VAL A 552 14.53 -31.54 -7.55
CA VAL A 552 14.79 -30.10 -7.51
C VAL A 552 14.61 -29.47 -8.89
N ARG A 553 15.19 -30.05 -9.96
CA ARG A 553 14.99 -29.57 -11.33
C ARG A 553 13.51 -29.55 -11.75
N SER A 554 12.74 -30.57 -11.39
CA SER A 554 11.29 -30.61 -11.67
C SER A 554 10.53 -29.52 -10.92
N LEU A 555 10.87 -29.28 -9.65
CA LEU A 555 10.25 -28.21 -8.85
C LEU A 555 10.63 -26.81 -9.38
N GLU A 556 11.88 -26.61 -9.78
CA GLU A 556 12.33 -25.37 -10.43
C GLU A 556 11.62 -25.12 -11.76
N ALA A 557 11.38 -26.17 -12.55
CA ALA A 557 10.59 -26.08 -13.77
C ALA A 557 9.14 -25.70 -13.49
N ALA A 558 8.47 -26.40 -12.55
CA ALA A 558 7.11 -26.07 -12.15
C ALA A 558 6.98 -24.64 -11.60
N LEU A 559 7.95 -24.17 -10.82
CA LEU A 559 7.98 -22.80 -10.30
C LEU A 559 8.14 -21.76 -11.44
N ARG A 560 8.97 -22.05 -12.44
CA ARG A 560 9.13 -21.20 -13.62
C ARG A 560 7.84 -21.11 -14.42
N ASP A 561 7.21 -22.26 -14.69
CA ASP A 561 5.94 -22.32 -15.43
C ASP A 561 4.81 -21.60 -14.67
N ALA A 562 4.76 -21.74 -13.35
CA ALA A 562 3.80 -21.01 -12.51
C ALA A 562 4.03 -19.48 -12.56
N LYS A 563 5.29 -19.03 -12.51
CA LYS A 563 5.65 -17.61 -12.65
C LYS A 563 5.28 -17.06 -14.02
N GLU A 564 5.56 -17.81 -15.09
CA GLU A 564 5.19 -17.44 -16.45
C GLU A 564 3.67 -17.41 -16.64
N SER A 565 2.94 -18.36 -16.06
CA SER A 565 1.48 -18.34 -16.10
C SER A 565 0.91 -17.13 -15.37
N ALA A 566 1.37 -16.86 -14.15
CA ALA A 566 0.96 -15.68 -13.40
C ALA A 566 1.30 -14.37 -14.14
N ALA A 567 2.43 -14.31 -14.83
CA ALA A 567 2.81 -13.17 -15.65
C ALA A 567 1.89 -13.01 -16.89
N ARG A 568 1.54 -14.11 -17.56
CA ARG A 568 0.56 -14.13 -18.66
C ARG A 568 -0.81 -13.66 -18.20
N ASP A 569 -1.27 -14.11 -17.03
CA ASP A 569 -2.56 -13.72 -16.47
C ASP A 569 -2.57 -12.24 -16.10
N ARG A 570 -1.52 -11.74 -15.42
CA ARG A 570 -1.35 -10.30 -15.19
C ARG A 570 -1.40 -9.49 -16.48
N LYS A 571 -0.76 -9.96 -17.56
CA LYS A 571 -0.80 -9.30 -18.86
C LYS A 571 -2.22 -9.30 -19.47
N ARG A 572 -2.97 -10.40 -19.35
CA ARG A 572 -4.37 -10.47 -19.80
C ARG A 572 -5.27 -9.51 -19.01
N TYR A 573 -5.14 -9.50 -17.68
CA TYR A 573 -5.87 -8.56 -16.84
C TYR A 573 -5.54 -7.11 -17.19
N GLN A 574 -4.25 -6.80 -17.40
CA GLN A 574 -3.84 -5.46 -17.82
C GLN A 574 -4.46 -5.07 -19.16
N GLN A 575 -4.45 -5.98 -20.15
CA GLN A 575 -5.08 -5.75 -21.45
C GLN A 575 -6.60 -5.55 -21.34
N GLU A 576 -7.27 -6.29 -20.47
CA GLU A 576 -8.71 -6.15 -20.26
C GLU A 576 -9.03 -4.82 -19.54
N VAL A 577 -8.22 -4.43 -18.55
CA VAL A 577 -8.29 -3.12 -17.91
C VAL A 577 -8.08 -2.00 -18.92
N ASP A 578 -7.09 -2.12 -19.80
CA ASP A 578 -6.81 -1.11 -20.82
C ASP A 578 -7.93 -1.05 -21.88
N ARG A 579 -8.52 -2.19 -22.26
CA ARG A 579 -9.73 -2.22 -23.09
C ARG A 579 -10.92 -1.56 -22.42
N ILE A 580 -11.16 -1.81 -21.13
CA ILE A 580 -12.24 -1.16 -20.38
C ILE A 580 -11.96 0.34 -20.30
N LYS A 581 -10.73 0.76 -20.00
CA LYS A 581 -10.34 2.18 -20.01
C LYS A 581 -10.54 2.83 -21.37
N GLU A 582 -10.25 2.14 -22.46
CA GLU A 582 -10.46 2.64 -23.82
C GLU A 582 -11.94 2.67 -24.18
N ALA A 583 -12.73 1.65 -23.83
CA ALA A 583 -14.18 1.65 -23.99
C ALA A 583 -14.85 2.77 -23.20
N VAL A 584 -14.43 3.00 -21.94
CA VAL A 584 -14.89 4.13 -21.12
C VAL A 584 -14.47 5.46 -21.72
N ARG A 585 -13.23 5.58 -22.22
CA ARG A 585 -12.78 6.80 -22.92
C ARG A 585 -13.58 7.04 -24.21
N SER A 586 -13.81 6.02 -25.03
CA SER A 586 -14.61 6.11 -26.26
C SER A 586 -16.07 6.41 -25.96
N GLN A 587 -16.65 5.81 -24.91
CA GLN A 587 -18.02 6.09 -24.48
C GLN A 587 -18.15 7.51 -23.89
N ASN A 588 -17.14 7.99 -23.17
CA ASN A 588 -17.06 9.38 -22.72
C ASN A 588 -16.88 10.34 -23.90
N VAL A 589 -16.08 10.01 -24.91
CA VAL A 589 -15.93 10.81 -26.14
C VAL A 589 -17.20 10.80 -26.99
N SER A 590 -17.89 9.66 -27.12
CA SER A 590 -19.19 9.56 -27.81
C SER A 590 -20.32 10.27 -27.05
N ARG A 591 -20.28 10.30 -25.72
CA ARG A 591 -21.19 11.15 -24.91
C ARG A 591 -20.83 12.64 -25.03
N ARG A 592 -19.55 12.98 -25.21
CA ARG A 592 -19.08 14.36 -25.42
C ARG A 592 -19.49 14.94 -26.79
N GLY A 593 -19.94 14.11 -27.73
CA GLY A 593 -20.42 14.56 -29.04
C GLY A 593 -21.88 15.05 -29.07
N HIS A 594 -22.67 14.87 -28.00
CA HIS A 594 -24.10 15.23 -27.99
C HIS A 594 -24.60 15.86 -26.68
N SER A 595 -23.71 16.27 -25.78
CA SER A 595 -24.11 17.24 -24.75
C SER A 595 -24.17 18.61 -25.41
N ALA A 596 -25.39 19.13 -25.59
CA ALA A 596 -25.61 20.55 -25.77
C ALA A 596 -24.78 21.30 -24.71
N GLN A 597 -24.03 22.31 -25.15
CA GLN A 597 -23.46 23.33 -24.29
C GLN A 597 -24.62 24.00 -23.55
N ILE A 598 -24.99 23.46 -22.39
CA ILE A 598 -25.80 24.18 -21.40
C ILE A 598 -24.76 24.97 -20.61
N GLY A 599 -24.73 26.27 -20.89
CA GLY A 599 -24.01 27.22 -20.05
C GLY A 599 -24.60 27.11 -18.66
N GLU A 600 -23.80 26.62 -17.71
CA GLU A 600 -24.09 26.83 -16.30
C GLU A 600 -23.84 28.32 -16.03
N ASP A 601 -24.94 29.06 -15.88
CA ASP A 601 -24.96 30.43 -15.38
C ASP A 601 -24.35 30.46 -13.97
N SER A 602 -23.06 30.81 -13.93
CA SER A 602 -22.28 31.17 -12.75
C SER A 602 -22.71 32.54 -12.17
N GLU A 603 -24.02 32.77 -12.02
CA GLU A 603 -24.54 33.95 -11.30
C GLU A 603 -24.71 33.71 -9.78
N LEU A 604 -24.73 32.44 -9.34
CA LEU A 604 -24.91 32.10 -7.92
C LEU A 604 -23.61 32.08 -7.10
N ASP A 605 -22.46 31.79 -7.70
CA ASP A 605 -21.17 31.77 -6.98
C ASP A 605 -20.57 33.17 -6.76
N ARG A 606 -21.00 34.18 -7.53
CA ARG A 606 -20.56 35.57 -7.34
C ARG A 606 -21.31 36.29 -6.22
N LEU A 607 -22.50 35.82 -5.83
CA LEU A 607 -23.26 36.45 -4.74
C LEU A 607 -22.79 35.98 -3.36
N ILE A 608 -22.25 34.77 -3.24
CA ILE A 608 -21.79 34.20 -1.96
C ILE A 608 -20.44 34.79 -1.52
N ILE A 609 -19.55 35.14 -2.46
CA ILE A 609 -18.25 35.76 -2.12
C ILE A 609 -18.41 37.25 -1.75
N HIS A 610 -19.42 37.95 -2.28
CA HIS A 610 -19.64 39.37 -1.95
C HIS A 610 -20.24 39.58 -0.56
N ILE A 611 -21.02 38.62 -0.04
CA ILE A 611 -21.59 38.70 1.31
C ILE A 611 -20.53 38.37 2.39
N TYR A 612 -19.46 37.63 2.04
CA TYR A 612 -18.38 37.30 2.99
C TYR A 612 -17.32 38.41 3.15
N TYR A 613 -17.22 39.37 2.24
CA TYR A 613 -16.23 40.46 2.32
C TYR A 613 -16.76 41.75 2.96
N ASP A 614 -18.07 42.00 3.00
CA ASP A 614 -18.65 43.20 3.64
C ASP A 614 -18.91 43.05 5.16
N ALA A 615 -18.69 41.86 5.73
CA ALA A 615 -18.84 41.61 7.18
C ALA A 615 -17.53 41.79 7.98
N ASN A 616 -16.43 42.24 7.36
CA ASN A 616 -15.11 42.36 8.01
C ASN A 616 -14.54 43.80 8.03
N ILE A 617 -15.41 44.81 7.95
CA ILE A 617 -15.08 46.20 8.28
C ILE A 617 -15.96 46.66 9.45
N ILE A 618 -15.67 46.15 10.66
CA ILE A 618 -15.74 46.84 11.97
C ILE A 618 -14.62 46.28 12.84
#